data_AF-A0A4Q2DX45-F1
#
_entry.id   AF-A0A4Q2DX45-F1
#
_cell.length_a   1.000
_cell.length_b   1.000
_cell.length_c   1.000
_cell.angle_alpha   90.00
_cell.angle_beta   90.00
_cell.angle_gamma   90.00
#
_symmetry.space_group_name_H-M   'P 1'
#
loop_
_entity.id
_entity.type
_entity.pdbx_description
1 polymer ?
#
loop_
_entity_poly.entity_id
_entity_poly.type
_entity_poly.pdbx_seq_one_letter_code
_entity_poly.pdbx_strand_id
1 'polypeptide(L)'
;MRYKLLAVVILLLLSISGLNAATNFTRCLEQVRNGEALNATGGKIQVGATDNHGNILEDVRNATGLTYGLSWLLPWLALVSQLPFGPKDRLENLESVLLTIGSPMLAAYSLALTVLNGRWIARRFSKHNYPNIRNAVRVLSSLQQAPLRVTNEDALLASLIVLPHNDEWWRELIEWLAYPHTWSVSAATSIAWVVVAYLSAVIGFLMEEVVKFTSHGHESLWLWLLPIVIGWLQLSPKCDEVRVRSAVERANKIAYAATETHPVLVQEHTEQRAIYLAFSEADEDDDVLRRDERVTAPIYNYARFLPWVQAVEKVSETFKVVSGRYRRHESVDPDITWVTMADRGSGRWSMPHERNRVGSASQVERYCLDPAGGITTRSRWGPDIFSQIAIASALAFLLQWGTVGAAFLSAYLTPTTAPAARCGK
;
A
#
# COMPACT_ATOMS: atom_id res chain seq x y z
N MET A 1 0.66 -26.41 -8.48
CA MET A 1 -0.32 -25.36 -8.84
C MET A 1 0.15 -24.41 -9.96
N ARG A 2 1.46 -24.26 -10.19
CA ARG A 2 2.04 -23.45 -11.29
C ARG A 2 1.51 -23.82 -12.69
N TYR A 3 1.30 -25.10 -12.98
CA TYR A 3 0.72 -25.54 -14.27
C TYR A 3 -0.77 -25.24 -14.41
N LYS A 4 -1.51 -25.11 -13.31
CA LYS A 4 -2.95 -24.83 -13.34
C LYS A 4 -3.22 -23.33 -13.50
N LEU A 5 -2.42 -22.46 -12.88
CA LEU A 5 -2.47 -21.02 -13.12
C LEU A 5 -1.95 -20.68 -14.54
N LEU A 6 -0.88 -21.33 -15.00
CA LEU A 6 -0.41 -21.21 -16.38
C LEU A 6 -1.45 -21.74 -17.36
N ALA A 7 -2.13 -22.86 -17.06
CA ALA A 7 -3.21 -23.37 -17.89
C ALA A 7 -4.45 -22.46 -17.88
N VAL A 8 -4.79 -21.80 -16.77
CA VAL A 8 -5.90 -20.84 -16.70
C VAL A 8 -5.54 -19.53 -17.40
N VAL A 9 -4.29 -19.06 -17.32
CA VAL A 9 -3.80 -17.91 -18.10
C VAL A 9 -3.73 -18.26 -19.58
N ILE A 10 -3.29 -19.47 -19.94
CA ILE A 10 -3.31 -19.97 -21.32
C ILE A 10 -4.76 -20.19 -21.78
N LEU A 11 -5.69 -20.66 -20.94
CA LEU A 11 -7.12 -20.76 -21.26
C LEU A 11 -7.81 -19.40 -21.36
N LEU A 12 -7.39 -18.40 -20.58
CA LEU A 12 -7.85 -17.01 -20.68
C LEU A 12 -7.29 -16.35 -21.95
N LEU A 13 -6.02 -16.58 -22.28
CA LEU A 13 -5.41 -16.15 -23.54
C LEU A 13 -6.01 -16.90 -24.75
N LEU A 14 -6.38 -18.17 -24.59
CA LEU A 14 -7.04 -18.99 -25.63
C LEU A 14 -8.54 -18.69 -25.77
N SER A 15 -9.22 -18.27 -24.70
CA SER A 15 -10.62 -17.81 -24.78
C SER A 15 -10.72 -16.38 -25.33
N ILE A 16 -9.66 -15.58 -25.22
CA ILE A 16 -9.50 -14.34 -26.02
C ILE A 16 -9.32 -14.67 -27.52
N SER A 17 -8.70 -15.82 -27.87
CA SER A 17 -8.67 -16.28 -29.27
C SER A 17 -9.99 -16.89 -29.80
N GLY A 18 -11.05 -16.92 -28.98
CA GLY A 18 -12.42 -17.22 -29.44
C GLY A 18 -13.09 -16.06 -30.18
N LEU A 19 -12.54 -14.84 -30.07
CA LEU A 19 -12.87 -13.69 -30.92
C LEU A 19 -11.93 -13.64 -32.13
N ASN A 20 -11.93 -14.70 -32.94
CA ASN A 20 -11.31 -14.67 -34.27
C ASN A 20 -12.18 -13.84 -35.23
N ALA A 21 -12.18 -12.53 -35.06
CA ALA A 21 -12.00 -11.69 -36.23
C ALA A 21 -10.48 -11.70 -36.47
N ALA A 22 -10.03 -12.51 -37.43
CA ALA A 22 -8.62 -12.73 -37.71
C ALA A 22 -7.86 -11.40 -37.91
N THR A 23 -7.20 -10.90 -36.87
CA THR A 23 -6.22 -9.81 -37.01
C THR A 23 -4.94 -10.44 -37.53
N ASN A 24 -4.73 -10.33 -38.84
CA ASN A 24 -3.48 -10.73 -39.47
C ASN A 24 -2.36 -9.85 -38.90
N PHE A 25 -1.60 -10.39 -37.94
CA PHE A 25 -0.54 -9.66 -37.25
C PHE A 25 0.54 -9.16 -38.22
N THR A 26 0.81 -9.88 -39.32
CA THR A 26 1.74 -9.43 -40.36
C THR A 26 1.21 -8.17 -41.05
N ARG A 27 -0.09 -8.15 -41.38
CA ARG A 27 -0.76 -6.98 -41.96
C ARG A 27 -0.86 -5.83 -40.97
N CYS A 28 -1.12 -6.10 -39.68
CA CYS A 28 -1.18 -5.09 -38.63
C CYS A 28 0.21 -4.47 -38.38
N LEU A 29 1.26 -5.29 -38.40
CA LEU A 29 2.64 -4.84 -38.21
C LEU A 29 3.18 -4.10 -39.44
N GLU A 30 2.79 -4.49 -40.66
CA GLU A 30 3.01 -3.71 -41.88
C GLU A 30 2.22 -2.40 -41.88
N GLN A 31 0.97 -2.40 -41.42
CA GLN A 31 0.15 -1.20 -41.31
C GLN A 31 0.72 -0.22 -40.29
N VAL A 32 1.17 -0.70 -39.12
CA VAL A 32 1.88 0.13 -38.12
C VAL A 32 3.21 0.65 -38.68
N ARG A 33 3.96 -0.19 -39.42
CA ARG A 33 5.24 0.20 -40.04
C ARG A 33 5.05 1.21 -41.18
N ASN A 34 3.93 1.16 -41.88
CA ASN A 34 3.55 2.09 -42.95
C ASN A 34 2.71 3.27 -42.42
N GLY A 35 2.56 3.39 -41.09
CA GLY A 35 1.85 4.48 -40.44
C GLY A 35 0.34 4.48 -40.60
N GLU A 36 -0.32 3.37 -40.94
CA GLU A 36 -1.78 3.25 -41.06
C GLU A 36 -2.39 2.58 -39.82
N ALA A 37 -3.14 3.29 -38.97
CA ALA A 37 -4.01 2.69 -37.96
C ALA A 37 -5.47 3.03 -38.27
N LEU A 38 -6.33 2.01 -38.37
CA LEU A 38 -7.75 2.19 -38.64
C LEU A 38 -8.46 2.82 -37.42
N ASN A 39 -9.19 3.92 -37.65
CA ASN A 39 -10.19 4.38 -36.68
C ASN A 39 -11.37 3.38 -36.64
N ALA A 40 -12.09 3.32 -35.51
CA ALA A 40 -13.33 2.57 -35.33
C ALA A 40 -14.43 2.91 -36.36
N THR A 41 -14.26 3.97 -37.15
CA THR A 41 -15.16 4.41 -38.23
C THR A 41 -14.71 4.03 -39.64
N GLY A 42 -13.63 3.24 -39.80
CA GLY A 42 -13.14 2.80 -41.12
C GLY A 42 -12.38 3.87 -41.92
N GLY A 43 -12.12 5.04 -41.33
CA GLY A 43 -11.19 6.03 -41.88
C GLY A 43 -9.73 5.65 -41.59
N LYS A 44 -8.84 5.79 -42.58
CA LYS A 44 -7.39 5.71 -42.38
C LYS A 44 -6.96 6.88 -41.49
N ILE A 45 -6.61 6.61 -40.24
CA ILE A 45 -5.83 7.57 -39.45
C ILE A 45 -4.38 7.15 -39.60
N GLN A 46 -3.59 8.07 -40.10
CA GLN A 46 -2.19 7.80 -40.34
C GLN A 46 -1.48 8.07 -38.98
N VAL A 47 -1.12 7.01 -38.26
CA VAL A 47 -0.50 7.05 -36.91
C VAL A 47 0.96 6.64 -37.06
N GLY A 48 1.88 7.59 -36.97
CA GLY A 48 3.31 7.36 -37.16
C GLY A 48 4.20 8.45 -36.55
N ALA A 49 5.50 8.32 -36.83
CA ALA A 49 6.52 9.29 -36.47
C ALA A 49 6.50 10.45 -37.47
N THR A 50 6.59 11.70 -37.01
CA THR A 50 6.42 12.90 -37.85
C THR A 50 7.68 13.73 -37.94
N ASP A 51 7.87 14.44 -39.04
CA ASP A 51 8.87 15.49 -39.17
C ASP A 51 8.43 16.78 -38.45
N ASN A 52 9.24 17.83 -38.57
CA ASN A 52 9.04 19.14 -37.95
C ASN A 52 7.92 19.96 -38.62
N HIS A 53 7.31 19.41 -39.67
CA HIS A 53 6.18 19.96 -40.40
C HIS A 53 4.91 19.11 -40.17
N GLY A 54 4.99 18.05 -39.36
CA GLY A 54 3.86 17.17 -39.06
C GLY A 54 3.61 16.09 -40.12
N ASN A 55 4.50 15.90 -41.10
CA ASN A 55 4.39 14.86 -42.11
C ASN A 55 4.82 13.52 -41.54
N ILE A 56 4.11 12.45 -41.88
CA ILE A 56 4.41 11.10 -41.41
C ILE A 56 5.59 10.54 -42.20
N LEU A 57 6.57 10.01 -41.48
CA LEU A 57 7.79 9.46 -42.00
C LEU A 57 7.75 7.93 -41.97
N GLU A 58 8.23 7.31 -43.04
CA GLU A 58 8.44 5.85 -43.10
C GLU A 58 9.68 5.40 -42.32
N ASP A 59 10.67 6.30 -42.14
CA ASP A 59 11.85 6.05 -41.33
C ASP A 59 11.79 6.84 -40.01
N VAL A 60 11.55 6.12 -38.92
CA VAL A 60 11.42 6.64 -37.56
C VAL A 60 12.70 7.34 -37.08
N ARG A 61 13.87 7.05 -37.67
CA ARG A 61 15.15 7.67 -37.28
C ARG A 61 15.22 9.17 -37.56
N ASN A 62 14.44 9.66 -38.52
CA ASN A 62 14.37 11.08 -38.88
C ASN A 62 13.18 11.81 -38.25
N ALA A 63 12.46 11.15 -37.35
CA ALA A 63 11.29 11.75 -36.72
C ALA A 63 11.65 12.77 -35.65
N THR A 64 10.95 13.90 -35.71
CA THR A 64 11.01 14.96 -34.70
C THR A 64 9.73 15.05 -33.87
N GLY A 65 8.71 14.24 -34.18
CA GLY A 65 7.45 14.16 -33.45
C GLY A 65 6.74 12.81 -33.59
N LEU A 66 5.64 12.63 -32.89
CA LEU A 66 4.74 11.48 -33.00
C LEU A 66 3.32 12.01 -33.18
N THR A 67 2.52 11.31 -33.98
CA THR A 67 1.09 11.63 -34.16
C THR A 67 0.31 11.68 -32.83
N TYR A 68 -0.74 12.50 -32.77
CA TYR A 68 -1.55 12.73 -31.57
C TYR A 68 -2.09 11.42 -30.96
N GLY A 69 -2.40 10.43 -31.79
CA GLY A 69 -2.86 9.09 -31.40
C GLY A 69 -1.85 8.22 -30.64
N LEU A 70 -0.58 8.61 -30.55
CA LEU A 70 0.43 7.98 -29.67
C LEU A 70 0.81 8.91 -28.52
N SER A 71 0.70 10.23 -28.74
CA SER A 71 1.03 11.26 -27.74
C SER A 71 0.15 11.21 -26.49
N TRP A 72 -1.11 10.75 -26.61
CA TRP A 72 -2.01 10.61 -25.46
C TRP A 72 -1.62 9.48 -24.50
N LEU A 73 -0.91 8.44 -24.95
CA LEU A 73 -0.53 7.27 -24.13
C LEU A 73 0.77 7.49 -23.36
N LEU A 74 1.68 8.32 -23.91
CA LEU A 74 3.01 8.57 -23.33
C LEU A 74 2.99 9.10 -21.89
N PRO A 75 2.12 10.06 -21.50
CA PRO A 75 2.02 10.53 -20.11
C PRO A 75 1.63 9.40 -19.14
N TRP A 76 0.77 8.49 -19.58
CA TRP A 76 0.30 7.37 -18.74
C TRP A 76 1.35 6.28 -18.61
N LEU A 77 2.09 5.97 -19.68
CA LEU A 77 3.26 5.09 -19.62
C LEU A 77 4.36 5.68 -18.72
N ALA A 78 4.54 7.00 -18.72
CA ALA A 78 5.47 7.69 -17.84
C ALA A 78 5.04 7.65 -16.36
N LEU A 79 3.74 7.58 -16.06
CA LEU A 79 3.25 7.35 -14.69
C LEU A 79 3.36 5.88 -14.29
N VAL A 80 3.08 4.96 -15.20
CA VAL A 80 3.27 3.51 -14.98
C VAL A 80 4.73 3.19 -14.72
N SER A 81 5.67 3.88 -15.38
CA SER A 81 7.10 3.68 -15.11
C SER A 81 7.53 4.13 -13.71
N GLN A 82 6.72 4.93 -13.02
CA GLN A 82 6.92 5.26 -11.60
C GLN A 82 6.47 4.15 -10.65
N LEU A 83 5.91 3.05 -11.17
CA LEU A 83 5.46 1.90 -10.39
C LEU A 83 6.56 0.82 -10.26
N PRO A 84 7.59 1.03 -9.44
CA PRO A 84 8.12 -0.11 -8.67
C PRO A 84 8.14 0.21 -7.18
N PHE A 85 7.44 -0.61 -6.38
CA PHE A 85 7.34 -0.38 -4.94
C PHE A 85 7.49 -1.67 -4.14
N GLY A 86 8.68 -1.91 -3.58
CA GLY A 86 8.85 -2.72 -2.37
C GLY A 86 9.50 -4.10 -2.49
N PRO A 87 9.15 -4.97 -3.45
CA PRO A 87 9.67 -6.33 -3.49
C PRO A 87 11.16 -6.37 -3.80
N LYS A 88 11.87 -7.25 -3.11
CA LYS A 88 13.27 -7.58 -3.39
C LYS A 88 13.44 -8.18 -4.79
N ASP A 89 12.44 -8.90 -5.29
CA ASP A 89 12.51 -9.63 -6.54
C ASP A 89 11.94 -8.86 -7.74
N ARG A 90 12.68 -8.89 -8.85
CA ARG A 90 12.28 -8.19 -10.09
C ARG A 90 10.98 -8.74 -10.69
N LEU A 91 10.70 -10.03 -10.49
CA LEU A 91 9.49 -10.68 -10.97
C LEU A 91 8.25 -10.26 -10.16
N GLU A 92 8.38 -10.13 -8.83
CA GLU A 92 7.30 -9.65 -7.98
C GLU A 92 6.99 -8.17 -8.24
N ASN A 93 8.03 -7.38 -8.56
CA ASN A 93 7.84 -6.02 -9.04
C ASN A 93 7.02 -5.99 -10.34
N LEU A 94 7.37 -6.82 -11.33
CA LEU A 94 6.60 -6.90 -12.59
C LEU A 94 5.16 -7.37 -12.35
N GLU A 95 4.96 -8.38 -11.50
CA GLU A 95 3.64 -8.89 -11.13
C GLU A 95 2.80 -7.79 -10.47
N SER A 96 3.38 -7.03 -9.54
CA SER A 96 2.69 -5.92 -8.88
C SER A 96 2.26 -4.84 -9.89
N VAL A 97 3.08 -4.53 -10.89
CA VAL A 97 2.73 -3.59 -11.97
C VAL A 97 1.60 -4.15 -12.82
N LEU A 98 1.69 -5.41 -13.25
CA LEU A 98 0.66 -6.06 -14.05
C LEU A 98 -0.67 -6.14 -13.30
N LEU A 99 -0.66 -6.44 -12.00
CA LEU A 99 -1.84 -6.44 -11.15
C LEU A 99 -2.42 -5.03 -10.98
N THR A 100 -1.57 -4.00 -10.90
CA THR A 100 -2.01 -2.61 -10.77
C THR A 100 -2.73 -2.13 -12.02
N ILE A 101 -2.13 -2.39 -13.18
CA ILE A 101 -2.71 -2.01 -14.48
C ILE A 101 -3.93 -2.87 -14.80
N GLY A 102 -3.86 -4.18 -14.50
CA GLY A 102 -4.94 -5.12 -14.73
C GLY A 102 -6.12 -4.97 -13.77
N SER A 103 -5.88 -4.43 -12.57
CA SER A 103 -6.92 -4.19 -11.55
C SER A 103 -6.74 -2.85 -10.83
N PRO A 104 -7.10 -1.74 -11.49
CA PRO A 104 -7.08 -0.41 -10.89
C PRO A 104 -7.92 -0.30 -9.61
N MET A 105 -9.03 -1.03 -9.55
CA MET A 105 -9.90 -1.08 -8.38
C MET A 105 -9.20 -1.72 -7.18
N LEU A 106 -8.43 -2.80 -7.39
CA LEU A 106 -7.63 -3.41 -6.32
C LEU A 106 -6.54 -2.46 -5.83
N ALA A 107 -5.86 -1.78 -6.77
CA ALA A 107 -4.83 -0.80 -6.44
C ALA A 107 -5.39 0.36 -5.59
N ALA A 108 -6.55 0.90 -5.99
CA ALA A 108 -7.26 1.94 -5.26
C ALA A 108 -7.74 1.46 -3.89
N TYR A 109 -8.29 0.24 -3.81
CA TYR A 109 -8.74 -0.37 -2.58
C TYR A 109 -7.60 -0.53 -1.57
N SER A 110 -6.46 -1.08 -2.00
CA SER A 110 -5.29 -1.29 -1.15
C SER A 110 -4.68 0.03 -0.65
N LEU A 111 -4.69 1.08 -1.48
CA LEU A 111 -4.30 2.44 -1.06
C LEU A 111 -5.28 3.03 -0.04
N ALA A 112 -6.59 2.96 -0.33
CA ALA A 112 -7.62 3.48 0.57
C ALA A 112 -7.58 2.79 1.94
N LEU A 113 -7.42 1.45 1.97
CA LEU A 113 -7.17 0.71 3.20
C LEU A 113 -5.95 1.23 3.95
N THR A 114 -4.86 1.54 3.26
CA THR A 114 -3.65 2.08 3.91
C THR A 114 -3.91 3.39 4.63
N VAL A 115 -4.62 4.31 3.99
CA VAL A 115 -4.97 5.60 4.59
C VAL A 115 -5.94 5.43 5.76
N LEU A 116 -6.96 4.59 5.60
CA LEU A 116 -7.95 4.33 6.66
C LEU A 116 -7.33 3.65 7.88
N ASN A 117 -6.42 2.70 7.67
CA ASN A 117 -5.71 2.01 8.73
C ASN A 117 -4.86 2.97 9.57
N GLY A 118 -4.16 3.92 8.93
CA GLY A 118 -3.44 4.99 9.62
C GLY A 118 -4.35 5.85 10.52
N ARG A 119 -5.56 6.18 10.06
CA ARG A 119 -6.55 6.91 10.87
C ARG A 119 -7.15 6.06 11.98
N TRP A 120 -7.36 4.77 11.72
CA TRP A 120 -7.92 3.84 12.70
C TRP A 120 -6.94 3.59 13.85
N ILE A 121 -5.68 3.30 13.58
CA ILE A 121 -4.68 3.06 14.63
C ILE A 121 -4.48 4.29 15.54
N ALA A 122 -4.42 5.49 14.96
CA ALA A 122 -4.31 6.73 15.74
C ALA A 122 -5.49 6.92 16.70
N ARG A 123 -6.72 6.66 16.23
CA ARG A 123 -7.94 6.70 17.08
C ARG A 123 -7.98 5.57 18.10
N ARG A 124 -7.46 4.39 17.76
CA ARG A 124 -7.45 3.23 18.64
C ARG A 124 -6.55 3.47 19.85
N PHE A 125 -5.38 4.08 19.63
CA PHE A 125 -4.38 4.35 20.66
C PHE A 125 -4.59 5.66 21.42
N SER A 126 -5.33 6.64 20.88
CA SER A 126 -5.57 7.93 21.55
C SER A 126 -6.28 7.82 22.90
N LYS A 127 -6.97 6.70 23.16
CA LYS A 127 -7.68 6.43 24.42
C LYS A 127 -6.75 5.99 25.56
N HIS A 128 -5.54 5.56 25.22
CA HIS A 128 -4.57 5.04 26.17
C HIS A 128 -3.55 6.12 26.52
N ASN A 129 -3.05 6.07 27.75
CA ASN A 129 -2.00 6.95 28.25
C ASN A 129 -0.95 6.11 28.98
N TYR A 130 0.21 5.95 28.35
CA TYR A 130 1.36 5.16 28.79
C TYR A 130 2.58 5.56 27.93
N PRO A 131 3.82 5.36 28.41
CA PRO A 131 5.02 5.55 27.58
C PRO A 131 4.96 4.87 26.21
N ASN A 132 5.69 5.43 25.25
CA ASN A 132 5.85 4.90 23.89
C ASN A 132 4.58 4.72 23.05
N ILE A 133 3.38 5.10 23.49
CA ILE A 133 2.15 4.97 22.68
C ILE A 133 2.30 5.65 21.31
N ARG A 134 2.84 6.87 21.29
CA ARG A 134 3.08 7.61 20.03
C ARG A 134 4.08 6.88 19.15
N ASN A 135 5.08 6.26 19.77
CA ASN A 135 6.09 5.51 19.09
C ASN A 135 5.51 4.22 18.49
N ALA A 136 4.74 3.47 19.28
CA ALA A 136 4.03 2.27 18.85
C ALA A 136 3.10 2.54 17.66
N VAL A 137 2.31 3.62 17.70
CA VAL A 137 1.44 4.02 16.58
C VAL A 137 2.26 4.27 15.31
N ARG A 138 3.41 4.96 15.42
CA ARG A 138 4.28 5.25 14.26
C ARG A 138 4.94 3.99 13.72
N VAL A 139 5.44 3.11 14.58
CA VAL A 139 6.03 1.82 14.21
C VAL A 139 5.01 0.96 13.49
N LEU A 140 3.86 0.69 14.12
CA LEU A 140 2.82 -0.17 13.56
C LEU A 140 2.23 0.38 12.26
N SER A 141 2.07 1.71 12.15
CA SER A 141 1.65 2.36 10.90
C SER A 141 2.72 2.28 9.81
N SER A 142 4.00 2.28 10.17
CA SER A 142 5.09 2.17 9.19
C SER A 142 5.33 0.73 8.74
N LEU A 143 5.05 -0.25 9.60
CA LEU A 143 5.15 -1.67 9.30
C LEU A 143 3.89 -2.27 8.66
N GLN A 144 2.88 -1.45 8.34
CA GLN A 144 1.64 -1.93 7.72
C GLN A 144 1.87 -2.65 6.38
N GLN A 145 2.91 -2.25 5.64
CA GLN A 145 3.23 -2.84 4.36
C GLN A 145 4.13 -4.09 4.47
N ALA A 146 4.48 -4.52 5.68
CA ALA A 146 5.28 -5.70 5.93
C ALA A 146 4.44 -6.82 6.58
N PRO A 147 4.84 -8.11 6.46
CA PRO A 147 4.19 -9.25 7.11
C PRO A 147 4.44 -9.25 8.63
N LEU A 148 3.86 -8.27 9.33
CA LEU A 148 4.02 -8.05 10.75
C LEU A 148 3.37 -9.17 11.58
N ARG A 149 4.12 -9.76 12.51
CA ARG A 149 3.62 -10.73 13.49
C ARG A 149 4.05 -10.32 14.90
N VAL A 150 3.18 -10.65 15.86
CA VAL A 150 3.35 -10.30 17.28
C VAL A 150 3.12 -11.53 18.13
N THR A 151 4.13 -11.95 18.88
CA THR A 151 4.02 -13.05 19.85
C THR A 151 3.86 -12.53 21.28
N ASN A 152 3.14 -13.29 22.10
CA ASN A 152 3.04 -13.05 23.55
C ASN A 152 3.78 -14.12 24.36
N GLU A 153 4.47 -15.04 23.69
CA GLU A 153 5.23 -16.11 24.33
C GLU A 153 6.29 -15.51 25.27
N ASP A 154 6.53 -16.19 26.39
CA ASP A 154 7.56 -15.87 27.39
C ASP A 154 7.57 -14.40 27.85
N ALA A 155 6.40 -13.80 27.98
CA ALA A 155 6.25 -12.39 28.35
C ALA A 155 7.02 -11.41 27.45
N LEU A 156 7.37 -11.78 26.22
CA LEU A 156 8.19 -10.97 25.30
C LEU A 156 7.51 -9.64 24.96
N LEU A 157 6.23 -9.67 24.55
CA LEU A 157 5.49 -8.43 24.26
C LEU A 157 5.26 -7.60 25.53
N ALA A 158 4.93 -8.25 26.63
CA ALA A 158 4.73 -7.59 27.91
C ALA A 158 6.00 -6.85 28.36
N SER A 159 7.15 -7.50 28.23
CA SER A 159 8.48 -6.93 28.49
C SER A 159 8.79 -5.76 27.57
N LEU A 160 8.51 -5.91 26.25
CA LEU A 160 8.74 -4.86 25.25
C LEU A 160 7.95 -3.56 25.55
N ILE A 161 6.74 -3.70 26.08
CA ILE A 161 5.85 -2.57 26.38
C ILE A 161 6.16 -1.97 27.75
N VAL A 162 6.37 -2.80 28.76
CA VAL A 162 6.42 -2.37 30.17
C VAL A 162 7.81 -1.92 30.57
N LEU A 163 8.86 -2.69 30.26
CA LEU A 163 10.20 -2.42 30.79
C LEU A 163 10.76 -1.08 30.28
N PRO A 164 11.42 -0.29 31.15
CA PRO A 164 11.99 1.00 30.75
C PRO A 164 13.17 0.85 29.78
N HIS A 165 13.94 -0.24 29.88
CA HIS A 165 15.06 -0.54 28.95
C HIS A 165 14.61 -0.59 27.48
N ASN A 166 13.36 -0.98 27.22
CA ASN A 166 12.80 -1.07 25.87
C ASN A 166 12.31 0.29 25.33
N ASP A 167 12.38 1.38 26.10
CA ASP A 167 12.07 2.72 25.59
C ASP A 167 13.03 3.11 24.45
N GLU A 168 14.30 2.69 24.56
CA GLU A 168 15.30 2.88 23.51
C GLU A 168 14.99 2.06 22.26
N TRP A 169 14.49 0.83 22.40
CA TRP A 169 14.05 -0.02 21.28
C TRP A 169 12.99 0.70 20.42
N TRP A 170 12.00 1.32 21.04
CA TRP A 170 10.94 2.06 20.33
C TRP A 170 11.48 3.29 19.59
N ARG A 171 12.46 3.97 20.19
CA ARG A 171 13.11 5.15 19.60
C ARG A 171 13.96 4.76 18.39
N GLU A 172 14.84 3.77 18.57
CA GLU A 172 15.76 3.26 17.55
C GLU A 172 14.98 2.77 16.32
N LEU A 173 13.93 1.97 16.54
CA LEU A 173 13.12 1.47 15.44
C LEU A 173 12.45 2.59 14.63
N ILE A 174 12.01 3.67 15.30
CA ILE A 174 11.43 4.81 14.59
C ILE A 174 12.47 5.58 13.83
N GLU A 175 13.67 5.74 14.38
CA GLU A 175 14.76 6.43 13.68
C GLU A 175 15.09 5.71 12.37
N TRP A 176 15.20 4.37 12.39
CA TRP A 176 15.45 3.57 11.18
C TRP A 176 14.25 3.49 10.22
N LEU A 177 13.02 3.59 10.73
CA LEU A 177 11.82 3.64 9.90
C LEU A 177 11.51 5.06 9.38
N ALA A 178 12.03 6.10 10.01
CA ALA A 178 11.84 7.49 9.63
C ALA A 178 12.66 7.78 8.38
N TYR A 179 11.97 8.16 7.31
CA TYR A 179 12.62 8.53 6.05
C TYR A 179 12.24 9.96 5.68
N PRO A 180 13.22 10.82 5.35
CA PRO A 180 12.93 12.14 4.82
C PRO A 180 12.26 11.98 3.46
N HIS A 181 11.01 12.43 3.39
CA HIS A 181 10.19 12.35 2.19
C HIS A 181 10.86 13.12 1.05
N THR A 182 11.47 12.41 0.11
CA THR A 182 12.09 13.01 -1.07
C THR A 182 11.56 12.29 -2.30
N TRP A 183 10.71 12.96 -3.07
CA TRP A 183 10.29 12.45 -4.38
C TRP A 183 11.50 12.47 -5.30
N SER A 184 11.65 11.45 -6.15
CA SER A 184 12.64 11.53 -7.21
C SER A 184 12.26 12.67 -8.17
N VAL A 185 13.26 13.38 -8.69
CA VAL A 185 13.04 14.43 -9.70
C VAL A 185 12.27 13.88 -10.90
N SER A 186 12.53 12.62 -11.27
CA SER A 186 11.80 11.88 -12.31
C SER A 186 10.30 11.73 -11.97
N ALA A 187 9.97 11.28 -10.75
CA ALA A 187 8.60 11.14 -10.31
C ALA A 187 7.86 12.49 -10.31
N ALA A 188 8.48 13.53 -9.75
CA ALA A 188 7.90 14.88 -9.74
C ALA A 188 7.67 15.42 -11.16
N THR A 189 8.63 15.22 -12.07
CA THR A 189 8.54 15.69 -13.46
C THR A 189 7.45 14.93 -14.23
N SER A 190 7.34 13.62 -14.04
CA SER A 190 6.31 12.81 -14.69
C SER A 190 4.90 13.20 -14.25
N ILE A 191 4.67 13.43 -12.95
CA ILE A 191 3.40 13.92 -12.41
C ILE A 191 3.06 15.30 -12.98
N ALA A 192 4.02 16.24 -12.95
CA ALA A 192 3.82 17.57 -13.50
C ALA A 192 3.45 17.54 -14.99
N TRP A 193 4.13 16.69 -15.77
CA TRP A 193 3.85 16.50 -17.19
C TRP A 193 2.43 16.00 -17.45
N VAL A 194 1.95 15.03 -16.67
CA VAL A 194 0.57 14.52 -16.82
C VAL A 194 -0.47 15.58 -16.47
N VAL A 195 -0.23 16.37 -15.42
CA VAL A 195 -1.13 17.48 -15.05
C VAL A 195 -1.19 18.52 -16.16
N VAL A 196 -0.05 18.90 -16.74
CA VAL A 196 0.01 19.85 -17.87
C VAL A 196 -0.69 19.30 -19.10
N ALA A 197 -0.47 18.04 -19.46
CA ALA A 197 -1.13 17.40 -20.59
C ALA A 197 -2.66 17.40 -20.42
N TYR A 198 -3.14 17.03 -19.23
CA TYR A 198 -4.57 17.02 -18.92
C TYR A 198 -5.19 18.42 -18.97
N LEU A 199 -4.56 19.43 -18.35
CA LEU A 199 -5.06 20.80 -18.38
C LEU A 199 -5.11 21.35 -19.81
N SER A 200 -4.11 21.02 -20.63
CA SER A 200 -4.07 21.41 -22.04
C SER A 200 -5.25 20.82 -22.82
N ALA A 201 -5.61 19.57 -22.55
CA ALA A 201 -6.76 18.93 -23.17
C ALA A 201 -8.10 19.49 -22.69
N VAL A 202 -8.23 19.82 -21.40
CA VAL A 202 -9.43 20.49 -20.86
C VAL A 202 -9.60 21.88 -21.49
N ILE A 203 -8.52 22.64 -21.65
CA ILE A 203 -8.56 23.95 -22.31
C ILE A 203 -8.94 23.79 -23.78
N GLY A 204 -8.35 22.81 -24.49
CA GLY A 204 -8.74 22.48 -25.86
C GLY A 204 -10.23 22.16 -25.99
N PHE A 205 -10.76 21.36 -25.07
CA PHE A 205 -12.18 21.02 -25.00
C PHE A 205 -13.07 22.25 -24.79
N LEU A 206 -12.69 23.18 -23.90
CA LEU A 206 -13.48 24.39 -23.64
C LEU A 206 -13.46 25.40 -24.79
N MET A 207 -12.49 25.30 -25.69
CA MET A 207 -12.28 26.23 -26.79
C MET A 207 -12.88 25.75 -28.13
N GLU A 208 -13.20 24.46 -28.29
CA GLU A 208 -13.82 23.92 -29.51
C GLU A 208 -15.35 23.72 -29.37
N GLU A 209 -16.11 24.02 -30.43
CA GLU A 209 -17.54 23.69 -30.52
C GLU A 209 -17.77 22.18 -30.38
N VAL A 210 -18.93 21.85 -29.77
CA VAL A 210 -19.46 20.56 -29.28
C VAL A 210 -19.26 19.31 -30.18
N VAL A 211 -18.77 19.43 -31.41
CA VAL A 211 -18.74 18.38 -32.44
C VAL A 211 -17.53 17.42 -32.33
N LYS A 212 -16.49 17.70 -31.53
CA LYS A 212 -15.32 16.80 -31.34
C LYS A 212 -15.34 15.96 -30.06
N PHE A 213 -16.52 15.69 -29.52
CA PHE A 213 -16.71 14.89 -28.30
C PHE A 213 -16.05 13.50 -28.33
N THR A 214 -15.85 12.94 -29.54
CA THR A 214 -15.32 11.58 -29.75
C THR A 214 -13.81 11.42 -29.65
N SER A 215 -13.02 12.51 -29.66
CA SER A 215 -11.54 12.42 -29.66
C SER A 215 -10.85 12.71 -28.32
N HIS A 216 -11.58 13.24 -27.32
CA HIS A 216 -10.99 13.71 -26.05
C HIS A 216 -11.35 12.86 -24.83
N GLY A 217 -12.30 11.92 -24.93
CA GLY A 217 -12.72 11.07 -23.81
C GLY A 217 -11.65 10.06 -23.33
N HIS A 218 -10.64 9.78 -24.16
CA HIS A 218 -9.59 8.80 -23.90
C HIS A 218 -8.63 9.24 -22.79
N GLU A 219 -8.45 10.55 -22.61
CA GLU A 219 -7.52 11.12 -21.63
C GLU A 219 -8.06 11.04 -20.20
N SER A 220 -9.39 11.11 -20.04
CA SER A 220 -10.04 10.92 -18.73
C SER A 220 -10.01 9.48 -18.22
N LEU A 221 -9.77 8.49 -19.11
CA LEU A 221 -9.80 7.06 -18.77
C LEU A 221 -8.73 6.68 -17.75
N TRP A 222 -7.62 7.41 -17.72
CA TRP A 222 -6.45 7.09 -16.91
C TRP A 222 -6.22 8.05 -15.73
N LEU A 223 -7.10 9.04 -15.52
CA LEU A 223 -6.98 9.99 -14.41
C LEU A 223 -6.94 9.31 -13.04
N TRP A 224 -7.51 8.11 -12.91
CA TRP A 224 -7.41 7.31 -11.68
C TRP A 224 -5.96 6.94 -11.32
N LEU A 225 -5.05 6.91 -12.31
CA LEU A 225 -3.65 6.57 -12.11
C LEU A 225 -2.91 7.63 -11.28
N LEU A 226 -3.29 8.91 -11.40
CA LEU A 226 -2.66 10.01 -10.65
C LEU A 226 -2.75 9.83 -9.14
N PRO A 227 -3.94 9.72 -8.50
CA PRO A 227 -4.03 9.54 -7.06
C PRO A 227 -3.40 8.22 -6.59
N ILE A 228 -3.41 7.17 -7.42
CA ILE A 228 -2.74 5.90 -7.09
C ILE A 228 -1.22 6.07 -7.05
N VAL A 229 -0.63 6.61 -8.12
CA VAL A 229 0.83 6.83 -8.20
C VAL A 229 1.29 7.79 -7.11
N ILE A 230 0.59 8.90 -6.90
CA ILE A 230 0.92 9.85 -5.82
C ILE A 230 0.85 9.15 -4.45
N GLY A 231 -0.24 8.43 -4.17
CA GLY A 231 -0.41 7.72 -2.91
C GLY A 231 0.67 6.66 -2.69
N TRP A 232 1.04 5.93 -3.74
CA TRP A 232 2.04 4.87 -3.65
C TRP A 232 3.47 5.39 -3.55
N LEU A 233 3.80 6.50 -4.21
CA LEU A 233 5.07 7.20 -3.99
C LEU A 233 5.21 7.62 -2.52
N GLN A 234 4.11 8.01 -1.87
CA GLN A 234 4.15 8.32 -0.45
C GLN A 234 4.36 7.09 0.45
N LEU A 235 3.92 5.92 0.00
CA LEU A 235 4.09 4.64 0.70
C LEU A 235 5.41 3.95 0.39
N SER A 236 6.01 4.22 -0.77
CA SER A 236 7.19 3.56 -1.32
C SER A 236 8.31 3.31 -0.30
N PRO A 237 8.74 4.32 0.50
CA PRO A 237 9.79 4.08 1.47
C PRO A 237 9.41 2.96 2.47
N LYS A 238 8.15 2.95 2.92
CA LYS A 238 7.64 1.98 3.91
C LYS A 238 7.45 0.58 3.34
N CYS A 239 7.54 0.41 2.03
CA CYS A 239 7.43 -0.88 1.35
C CYS A 239 8.79 -1.52 1.06
N ASP A 240 9.92 -0.83 1.25
CA ASP A 240 11.24 -1.42 0.98
C ASP A 240 11.52 -2.57 1.97
N GLU A 241 11.49 -3.80 1.45
CA GLU A 241 11.64 -5.01 2.25
C GLU A 241 12.99 -5.07 2.97
N VAL A 242 14.10 -4.81 2.26
CA VAL A 242 15.45 -4.91 2.82
C VAL A 242 15.63 -3.90 3.94
N ARG A 243 15.12 -2.69 3.72
CA ARG A 243 15.18 -1.61 4.70
C ARG A 243 14.33 -1.90 5.93
N VAL A 244 13.07 -2.28 5.74
CA VAL A 244 12.15 -2.55 6.85
C VAL A 244 12.60 -3.77 7.65
N ARG A 245 13.07 -4.83 6.97
CA ARG A 245 13.67 -6.01 7.60
C ARG A 245 14.88 -5.62 8.45
N SER A 246 15.84 -4.92 7.87
CA SER A 246 17.06 -4.53 8.58
C SER A 246 16.79 -3.58 9.76
N ALA A 247 15.79 -2.70 9.65
CA ALA A 247 15.36 -1.83 10.74
C ALA A 247 14.82 -2.63 11.93
N VAL A 248 13.90 -3.59 11.68
CA VAL A 248 13.33 -4.45 12.72
C VAL A 248 14.39 -5.37 13.33
N GLU A 249 15.23 -5.99 12.51
CA GLU A 249 16.32 -6.85 12.98
C GLU A 249 17.31 -6.10 13.87
N ARG A 250 17.69 -4.86 13.52
CA ARG A 250 18.58 -4.03 14.34
C ARG A 250 17.95 -3.66 15.67
N ALA A 251 16.71 -3.17 15.66
CA ALA A 251 16.00 -2.86 16.90
C ALA A 251 15.90 -4.09 17.80
N ASN A 252 15.58 -5.26 17.23
CA ASN A 252 15.47 -6.52 17.98
C ASN A 252 16.78 -6.99 18.65
N LYS A 253 17.96 -6.45 18.30
CA LYS A 253 19.22 -6.74 19.00
C LYS A 253 19.34 -6.05 20.36
N ILE A 254 18.62 -4.95 20.58
CA ILE A 254 18.64 -4.17 21.82
C ILE A 254 17.39 -4.40 22.68
N ALA A 255 16.54 -5.35 22.31
CA ALA A 255 15.34 -5.68 23.06
C ALA A 255 15.69 -6.46 24.34
N TYR A 256 15.03 -6.12 25.44
CA TYR A 256 15.13 -6.79 26.73
C TYR A 256 13.86 -7.57 27.07
N ALA A 257 14.02 -8.77 27.63
CA ALA A 257 12.97 -9.56 28.24
C ALA A 257 13.13 -9.55 29.77
N ALA A 258 12.00 -9.55 30.49
CA ALA A 258 12.03 -9.77 31.93
C ALA A 258 12.34 -11.24 32.23
N THR A 259 13.20 -11.49 33.20
CA THR A 259 13.52 -12.81 33.73
C THR A 259 13.24 -12.81 35.24
N GLU A 260 13.40 -13.94 35.94
CA GLU A 260 13.09 -14.01 37.38
C GLU A 260 13.96 -13.08 38.25
N THR A 261 15.19 -12.78 37.82
CA THR A 261 16.17 -12.02 38.62
C THR A 261 16.46 -10.62 38.07
N HIS A 262 16.68 -10.49 36.77
CA HIS A 262 16.91 -9.21 36.11
C HIS A 262 16.48 -9.25 34.64
N PRO A 263 16.24 -8.09 34.00
CA PRO A 263 16.05 -8.04 32.55
C PRO A 263 17.31 -8.51 31.80
N VAL A 264 17.13 -9.31 30.75
CA VAL A 264 18.21 -9.84 29.90
C VAL A 264 17.94 -9.48 28.44
N LEU A 265 19.00 -9.35 27.65
CA LEU A 265 18.88 -9.16 26.20
C LEU A 265 18.24 -10.38 25.54
N VAL A 266 17.18 -10.15 24.75
CA VAL A 266 16.39 -11.21 24.10
C VAL A 266 17.28 -12.06 23.18
N GLN A 267 18.23 -11.44 22.48
CA GLN A 267 19.10 -12.11 21.52
C GLN A 267 20.00 -13.19 22.16
N GLU A 268 20.33 -13.06 23.44
CA GLU A 268 21.21 -14.02 24.14
C GLU A 268 20.46 -15.27 24.59
N HIS A 269 19.13 -15.21 24.70
CA HIS A 269 18.34 -16.23 25.38
C HIS A 269 17.32 -16.94 24.48
N THR A 270 16.82 -16.28 23.44
CA THR A 270 15.83 -16.87 22.52
C THR A 270 16.05 -16.36 21.11
N GLU A 271 15.63 -17.13 20.11
CA GLU A 271 15.55 -16.67 18.72
C GLU A 271 14.23 -15.93 18.45
N GLN A 272 13.23 -16.11 19.30
CA GLN A 272 11.94 -15.45 19.15
C GLN A 272 12.03 -13.95 19.48
N ARG A 273 11.17 -13.16 18.85
CA ARG A 273 11.07 -11.70 19.07
C ARG A 273 9.62 -11.32 19.27
N ALA A 274 9.34 -10.42 20.20
CA ALA A 274 7.99 -9.92 20.47
C ALA A 274 7.30 -9.41 19.19
N ILE A 275 8.04 -8.66 18.37
CA ILE A 275 7.61 -8.14 17.07
C ILE A 275 8.62 -8.59 16.01
N TYR A 276 8.14 -9.29 14.99
CA TYR A 276 8.97 -9.79 13.90
C TYR A 276 8.22 -9.73 12.56
N LEU A 277 8.97 -9.90 11.47
CA LEU A 277 8.44 -9.87 10.10
C LEU A 277 8.58 -11.26 9.48
N ALA A 278 7.46 -11.89 9.16
CA ALA A 278 7.41 -13.26 8.64
C ALA A 278 7.66 -13.30 7.12
N PHE A 279 8.89 -12.99 6.70
CA PHE A 279 9.29 -13.06 5.29
C PHE A 279 9.69 -14.47 4.84
N SER A 280 10.02 -15.38 5.76
CA SER A 280 10.56 -16.71 5.43
C SER A 280 9.45 -17.74 5.13
N GLU A 281 9.72 -18.64 4.19
CA GLU A 281 8.93 -19.87 3.96
C GLU A 281 9.01 -20.83 5.15
N ALA A 282 10.05 -20.74 5.98
CA ALA A 282 10.26 -21.63 7.13
C ALA A 282 9.53 -21.17 8.42
N ASP A 283 9.01 -19.93 8.48
CA ASP A 283 8.42 -19.35 9.70
C ASP A 283 6.93 -19.66 9.87
N GLU A 284 6.28 -20.26 8.87
CA GLU A 284 4.93 -20.81 8.93
C GLU A 284 4.92 -22.08 8.06
N ASP A 285 4.40 -23.20 8.57
CA ASP A 285 4.18 -24.45 7.82
C ASP A 285 3.63 -24.15 6.41
N ASP A 286 4.52 -24.15 5.42
CA ASP A 286 4.35 -24.34 3.96
C ASP A 286 3.03 -23.89 3.30
N ASP A 287 2.36 -22.84 3.81
CA ASP A 287 1.04 -22.47 3.32
C ASP A 287 1.17 -21.52 2.12
N VAL A 288 1.24 -22.13 0.93
CA VAL A 288 1.24 -21.47 -0.39
C VAL A 288 0.14 -20.40 -0.50
N LEU A 289 -0.93 -20.51 0.30
CA LEU A 289 -2.06 -19.57 0.35
C LEU A 289 -1.70 -18.19 0.90
N ARG A 290 -0.60 -18.01 1.64
CA ARG A 290 -0.23 -16.74 2.28
C ARG A 290 0.87 -15.96 1.55
N ARG A 291 1.18 -16.36 0.31
CA ARG A 291 2.28 -15.77 -0.46
C ARG A 291 2.15 -14.26 -0.64
N ASP A 292 0.95 -13.78 -0.91
CA ASP A 292 0.64 -12.35 -1.08
C ASP A 292 0.91 -11.53 0.18
N GLU A 293 0.80 -12.15 1.37
CA GLU A 293 1.09 -11.45 2.63
C GLU A 293 2.55 -11.04 2.75
N ARG A 294 3.46 -11.80 2.13
CA ARG A 294 4.92 -11.61 2.23
C ARG A 294 5.44 -10.49 1.33
N VAL A 295 4.73 -10.20 0.24
CA VAL A 295 5.17 -9.22 -0.77
C VAL A 295 4.85 -7.80 -0.31
N THR A 296 5.85 -6.98 -0.02
CA THR A 296 5.65 -5.65 0.59
C THR A 296 5.00 -4.60 -0.30
N ALA A 297 4.76 -4.91 -1.59
CA ALA A 297 4.18 -3.95 -2.52
C ALA A 297 2.79 -3.48 -2.06
N PRO A 298 2.46 -2.18 -2.21
CA PRO A 298 1.20 -1.61 -1.71
C PRO A 298 -0.05 -2.35 -2.19
N ILE A 299 -0.04 -2.86 -3.43
CA ILE A 299 -1.19 -3.57 -4.01
C ILE A 299 -1.61 -4.80 -3.20
N TYR A 300 -0.67 -5.50 -2.56
CA TYR A 300 -0.94 -6.70 -1.75
C TYR A 300 -1.41 -6.40 -0.32
N ASN A 301 -1.61 -5.12 0.04
CA ASN A 301 -2.10 -4.74 1.38
C ASN A 301 -3.46 -5.39 1.74
N TYR A 302 -4.27 -5.80 0.75
CA TYR A 302 -5.50 -6.56 1.01
C TYR A 302 -5.24 -7.86 1.78
N ALA A 303 -4.13 -8.56 1.50
CA ALA A 303 -3.79 -9.83 2.12
C ALA A 303 -3.25 -9.62 3.55
N ARG A 304 -2.46 -8.55 3.74
CA ARG A 304 -1.85 -8.22 5.05
C ARG A 304 -2.80 -7.54 6.02
N PHE A 305 -3.86 -6.90 5.53
CA PHE A 305 -4.72 -6.06 6.35
C PHE A 305 -5.18 -6.75 7.63
N LEU A 306 -5.68 -7.97 7.48
CA LEU A 306 -6.19 -8.76 8.57
C LEU A 306 -5.07 -9.15 9.56
N PRO A 307 -4.01 -9.88 9.18
CA PRO A 307 -2.90 -10.18 10.10
C PRO A 307 -2.34 -8.95 10.82
N TRP A 308 -2.18 -7.84 10.10
CA TRP A 308 -1.71 -6.58 10.66
C TRP A 308 -2.67 -6.03 11.73
N VAL A 309 -3.98 -6.03 11.47
CA VAL A 309 -4.99 -5.64 12.46
C VAL A 309 -4.86 -6.46 13.74
N GLN A 310 -4.68 -7.79 13.62
CA GLN A 310 -4.59 -8.66 14.79
C GLN A 310 -3.37 -8.32 15.64
N ALA A 311 -2.23 -8.08 15.00
CA ALA A 311 -1.01 -7.59 15.65
C ALA A 311 -1.26 -6.26 16.37
N VAL A 312 -1.93 -5.31 15.71
CA VAL A 312 -2.25 -3.98 16.28
C VAL A 312 -3.21 -4.08 17.46
N GLU A 313 -4.27 -4.88 17.37
CA GLU A 313 -5.21 -5.08 18.48
C GLU A 313 -4.50 -5.72 19.67
N LYS A 314 -3.67 -6.74 19.45
CA LYS A 314 -2.89 -7.39 20.53
C LYS A 314 -2.03 -6.37 21.28
N VAL A 315 -1.26 -5.56 20.55
CA VAL A 315 -0.45 -4.47 21.13
C VAL A 315 -1.35 -3.43 21.83
N SER A 316 -2.44 -3.02 21.19
CA SER A 316 -3.36 -2.02 21.73
C SER A 316 -4.06 -2.49 23.01
N GLU A 317 -4.42 -3.76 23.12
CA GLU A 317 -5.04 -4.34 24.31
C GLU A 317 -4.07 -4.38 25.46
N THR A 318 -2.82 -4.77 25.22
CA THR A 318 -1.77 -4.67 26.24
C THR A 318 -1.58 -3.23 26.70
N PHE A 319 -1.49 -2.25 25.78
CA PHE A 319 -1.41 -0.83 26.12
C PHE A 319 -2.65 -0.32 26.90
N LYS A 320 -3.84 -0.86 26.61
CA LYS A 320 -5.06 -0.53 27.34
C LYS A 320 -4.98 -0.98 28.79
N VAL A 321 -4.54 -2.22 29.04
CA VAL A 321 -4.42 -2.78 30.39
C VAL A 321 -3.38 -2.00 31.19
N VAL A 322 -2.16 -1.84 30.66
CA VAL A 322 -1.07 -1.14 31.36
C VAL A 322 -1.40 0.34 31.61
N SER A 323 -2.14 0.98 30.68
CA SER A 323 -2.62 2.35 30.89
C SER A 323 -3.67 2.45 32.00
N GLY A 324 -4.55 1.44 32.12
CA GLY A 324 -5.52 1.36 33.21
C GLY A 324 -4.84 1.24 34.57
N ARG A 325 -3.86 0.33 34.69
CA ARG A 325 -3.05 0.14 35.91
C ARG A 325 -2.22 1.38 36.25
N TYR A 326 -1.63 2.00 35.23
CA TYR A 326 -0.92 3.27 35.37
C TYR A 326 -1.79 4.37 35.99
N ARG A 327 -3.04 4.53 35.53
CA ARG A 327 -3.98 5.50 36.10
C ARG A 327 -4.39 5.20 37.54
N ARG A 328 -4.36 3.91 37.93
CA ARG A 328 -4.61 3.48 39.31
C ARG A 328 -3.37 3.53 40.20
N HIS A 329 -2.23 3.96 39.66
CA HIS A 329 -0.95 4.02 40.37
C HIS A 329 -0.52 2.64 40.91
N GLU A 330 -0.70 1.60 40.09
CA GLU A 330 -0.24 0.23 40.37
C GLU A 330 1.15 0.03 39.76
N SER A 331 2.10 -0.44 40.55
CA SER A 331 3.43 -0.89 40.08
C SER A 331 3.33 -2.28 39.44
N VAL A 332 4.34 -2.62 38.64
CA VAL A 332 4.51 -3.98 38.08
C VAL A 332 4.83 -4.98 39.18
N ASP A 333 5.82 -4.66 40.00
CA ASP A 333 6.14 -5.41 41.19
C ASP A 333 5.23 -4.96 42.35
N PRO A 334 4.36 -5.83 42.88
CA PRO A 334 3.43 -5.49 43.97
C PRO A 334 4.14 -5.08 45.26
N ASP A 335 5.40 -5.46 45.45
CA ASP A 335 6.18 -5.11 46.65
C ASP A 335 6.71 -3.66 46.58
N ILE A 336 6.75 -3.07 45.39
CA ILE A 336 7.19 -1.69 45.17
C ILE A 336 6.00 -0.75 45.37
N THR A 337 6.07 0.12 46.37
CA THR A 337 5.09 1.21 46.50
C THR A 337 5.24 2.21 45.36
N TRP A 338 4.11 2.67 44.82
CA TRP A 338 4.09 3.55 43.65
C TRP A 338 4.89 4.83 43.88
N VAL A 339 5.97 4.99 43.12
CA VAL A 339 6.82 6.18 43.17
C VAL A 339 6.25 7.24 42.23
N THR A 340 5.85 8.39 42.77
CA THR A 340 5.45 9.56 41.97
C THR A 340 6.68 10.39 41.61
N MET A 341 6.76 10.88 40.37
CA MET A 341 7.75 11.90 40.03
C MET A 341 7.33 13.24 40.64
N ALA A 342 8.22 13.87 41.40
CA ALA A 342 8.04 15.21 41.91
C ALA A 342 8.32 16.24 40.80
N ASP A 343 7.50 16.29 39.75
CA ASP A 343 7.63 17.32 38.71
C ASP A 343 6.34 18.15 38.59
N ARG A 344 6.27 19.18 39.45
CA ARG A 344 5.16 20.14 39.53
C ARG A 344 5.22 21.25 38.47
N GLY A 345 6.18 21.22 37.55
CA GLY A 345 6.46 22.37 36.66
C GLY A 345 5.82 22.35 35.28
N SER A 346 5.57 21.17 34.69
CA SER A 346 5.04 21.07 33.33
C SER A 346 3.73 20.30 33.34
N GLY A 347 2.62 20.92 32.90
CA GLY A 347 1.29 20.31 32.84
C GLY A 347 1.14 19.12 31.87
N ARG A 348 2.23 18.40 31.59
CA ARG A 348 2.27 17.18 30.80
C ARG A 348 2.42 16.02 31.78
N TRP A 349 1.42 15.14 31.84
CA TRP A 349 1.45 13.89 32.60
C TRP A 349 2.84 13.23 32.49
N SER A 350 3.57 13.23 33.60
CA SER A 350 4.95 12.75 33.69
C SER A 350 5.01 11.26 33.40
N MET A 351 6.09 10.82 32.76
CA MET A 351 6.34 9.39 32.50
C MET A 351 6.34 8.62 33.84
N PRO A 352 5.87 7.34 33.89
CA PRO A 352 5.98 6.53 35.10
C PRO A 352 7.46 6.44 35.50
N HIS A 353 7.73 6.52 36.80
CA HIS A 353 9.08 6.28 37.30
C HIS A 353 9.54 4.87 36.92
N GLU A 354 10.81 4.70 36.51
CA GLU A 354 11.36 3.44 36.01
C GLU A 354 11.15 2.28 36.99
N ARG A 355 11.33 2.55 38.29
CA ARG A 355 11.07 1.58 39.37
C ARG A 355 9.66 0.98 39.38
N ASN A 356 8.65 1.72 38.92
CA ASN A 356 7.27 1.20 38.87
C ASN A 356 7.05 0.25 37.67
N ARG A 357 8.01 0.17 36.75
CA ARG A 357 7.96 -0.54 35.47
C ARG A 357 8.89 -1.76 35.41
N VAL A 358 9.51 -2.13 36.52
CA VAL A 358 10.42 -3.28 36.63
C VAL A 358 9.75 -4.37 37.47
N GLY A 359 9.99 -5.63 37.12
CA GLY A 359 9.51 -6.81 37.82
C GLY A 359 10.01 -8.08 37.13
N SER A 360 9.72 -9.24 37.73
CA SER A 360 10.02 -10.54 37.14
C SER A 360 9.16 -10.83 35.90
N ALA A 361 9.53 -11.85 35.12
CA ALA A 361 8.77 -12.29 33.93
C ALA A 361 7.28 -12.48 34.24
N SER A 362 6.97 -13.22 35.32
CA SER A 362 5.60 -13.50 35.75
C SER A 362 4.85 -12.26 36.25
N GLN A 363 5.54 -11.31 36.91
CA GLN A 363 4.96 -10.04 37.34
C GLN A 363 4.63 -9.14 36.13
N VAL A 364 5.55 -9.03 35.17
CA VAL A 364 5.38 -8.24 33.94
C VAL A 364 4.25 -8.79 33.08
N GLU A 365 4.18 -10.11 32.93
CA GLU A 365 3.10 -10.77 32.21
C GLU A 365 1.75 -10.52 32.90
N ARG A 366 1.68 -10.75 34.22
CA ARG A 366 0.48 -10.49 35.02
C ARG A 366 0.06 -9.03 34.97
N TYR A 367 1.00 -8.10 34.89
CA TYR A 367 0.72 -6.67 34.76
C TYR A 367 0.03 -6.32 33.44
N CYS A 368 0.36 -7.05 32.37
CA CYS A 368 -0.23 -6.89 31.05
C CYS A 368 -1.57 -7.63 30.87
N LEU A 369 -1.90 -8.57 31.75
CA LEU A 369 -3.16 -9.32 31.73
C LEU A 369 -4.29 -8.55 32.44
N ASP A 370 -5.51 -8.65 31.91
CA ASP A 370 -6.70 -8.06 32.54
C ASP A 370 -7.13 -8.92 33.75
N PRO A 371 -7.17 -8.38 34.98
CA PRO A 371 -7.58 -9.12 36.18
C PRO A 371 -9.02 -9.63 36.12
N ALA A 372 -9.87 -9.02 35.30
CA ALA A 372 -11.28 -9.36 35.23
C ALA A 372 -11.57 -10.70 34.56
N GLY A 373 -10.56 -11.40 33.99
CA GLY A 373 -10.69 -12.79 33.51
C GLY A 373 -11.78 -13.04 32.47
N GLY A 374 -12.45 -11.99 32.01
CA GLY A 374 -13.46 -12.10 30.98
C GLY A 374 -12.74 -12.35 29.68
N ILE A 375 -12.87 -13.57 29.16
CA ILE A 375 -12.99 -13.80 27.73
C ILE A 375 -14.21 -12.98 27.27
N THR A 376 -14.08 -11.65 27.26
CA THR A 376 -14.97 -10.84 26.46
C THR A 376 -14.60 -11.28 25.05
N THR A 377 -15.55 -11.93 24.41
CA THR A 377 -15.55 -12.29 23.00
C THR A 377 -15.54 -11.01 22.15
N ARG A 378 -14.55 -10.15 22.39
CA ARG A 378 -14.23 -9.04 21.52
C ARG A 378 -13.75 -9.67 20.22
N SER A 379 -14.37 -9.23 19.13
CA SER A 379 -13.91 -9.53 17.79
C SER A 379 -12.39 -9.41 17.75
N ARG A 380 -11.71 -10.47 17.31
CA ARG A 380 -10.24 -10.54 17.12
C ARG A 380 -9.69 -9.38 16.28
N TRP A 381 -10.58 -8.71 15.56
CA TRP A 381 -10.29 -7.63 14.64
C TRP A 381 -10.51 -6.25 15.28
N GLY A 382 -11.23 -6.15 16.40
CA GLY A 382 -11.60 -4.86 16.97
C GLY A 382 -12.76 -4.17 16.24
N PRO A 383 -13.21 -2.99 16.72
CA PRO A 383 -14.36 -2.29 16.15
C PRO A 383 -14.01 -1.57 14.83
N ASP A 384 -15.03 -1.33 14.00
CA ASP A 384 -14.99 -0.51 12.77
C ASP A 384 -14.24 -1.09 11.57
N ILE A 385 -13.82 -2.35 11.58
CA ILE A 385 -13.07 -2.93 10.46
C ILE A 385 -13.90 -3.19 9.21
N PHE A 386 -15.10 -3.74 9.38
CA PHE A 386 -16.00 -3.93 8.25
C PHE A 386 -16.41 -2.59 7.63
N SER A 387 -16.50 -1.54 8.45
CA SER A 387 -16.70 -0.18 7.95
C SER A 387 -15.51 0.30 7.11
N GLN A 388 -14.28 0.02 7.52
CA GLN A 388 -13.09 0.37 6.73
C GLN A 388 -13.04 -0.38 5.40
N ILE A 389 -13.34 -1.68 5.40
CA ILE A 389 -13.44 -2.48 4.17
C ILE A 389 -14.52 -1.87 3.26
N ALA A 390 -15.71 -1.58 3.80
CA ALA A 390 -16.81 -1.01 3.02
C ALA A 390 -16.46 0.37 2.43
N ILE A 391 -15.86 1.26 3.21
CA ILE A 391 -15.44 2.59 2.75
C ILE A 391 -14.32 2.48 1.72
N ALA A 392 -13.33 1.61 1.93
CA ALA A 392 -12.25 1.37 0.96
C ALA A 392 -12.80 0.83 -0.36
N SER A 393 -13.73 -0.12 -0.30
CA SER A 393 -14.41 -0.66 -1.49
C SER A 393 -15.22 0.41 -2.21
N ALA A 394 -15.96 1.25 -1.48
CA ALA A 394 -16.72 2.36 -2.05
C ALA A 394 -15.80 3.40 -2.71
N LEU A 395 -14.69 3.79 -2.07
CA LEU A 395 -13.71 4.71 -2.64
C LEU A 395 -13.05 4.15 -3.90
N ALA A 396 -12.67 2.88 -3.88
CA ALA A 396 -12.09 2.20 -5.04
C ALA A 396 -13.09 2.11 -6.20
N PHE A 397 -14.34 1.76 -5.90
CA PHE A 397 -15.42 1.73 -6.87
C PHE A 397 -15.68 3.11 -7.47
N LEU A 398 -15.79 4.16 -6.65
CA LEU A 398 -16.02 5.53 -7.10
C LEU A 398 -14.86 6.07 -7.93
N LEU A 399 -13.62 5.75 -7.56
CA LEU A 399 -12.45 6.17 -8.34
C LEU A 399 -12.47 5.54 -9.73
N GLN A 400 -12.75 4.24 -9.81
CA GLN A 400 -12.76 3.51 -11.07
C GLN A 400 -13.98 3.85 -11.94
N TRP A 401 -15.18 3.85 -11.35
CA TRP A 401 -16.42 4.17 -12.08
C TRP A 401 -16.56 5.66 -12.37
N GLY A 402 -15.95 6.54 -11.57
CA GLY A 402 -15.90 7.96 -11.86
C GLY A 402 -15.17 8.25 -13.17
N THR A 403 -14.11 7.50 -13.47
CA THR A 403 -13.34 7.68 -14.72
C THR A 403 -13.86 6.80 -15.86
N VAL A 404 -14.08 5.51 -15.63
CA VAL A 404 -14.53 4.57 -16.65
C VAL A 404 -16.01 4.77 -16.99
N GLY A 405 -16.85 5.06 -16.00
CA GLY A 405 -18.28 5.31 -16.21
C GLY A 405 -18.54 6.58 -17.00
N ALA A 406 -17.74 7.64 -16.78
CA ALA A 406 -17.81 8.85 -17.60
C ALA A 406 -17.44 8.57 -19.06
N ALA A 407 -16.37 7.81 -19.31
CA ALA A 407 -15.98 7.39 -20.65
C ALA A 407 -17.04 6.47 -21.31
N PHE A 408 -17.63 5.54 -20.55
CA PHE A 408 -18.69 4.66 -21.03
C PHE A 408 -19.97 5.44 -21.36
N LEU A 409 -20.41 6.34 -20.48
CA LEU A 409 -21.60 7.16 -20.70
C LEU A 409 -21.41 8.08 -21.90
N SER A 410 -20.20 8.63 -22.06
CA SER A 410 -19.81 9.37 -23.27
C SER A 410 -19.99 8.52 -24.52
N ALA A 411 -19.45 7.29 -24.54
CA ALA A 411 -19.58 6.38 -25.68
C ALA A 411 -21.04 5.95 -25.94
N TYR A 412 -21.83 5.73 -24.89
CA TYR A 412 -23.22 5.29 -24.97
C TYR A 412 -24.17 6.39 -25.46
N LEU A 413 -23.99 7.62 -24.99
CA LEU A 413 -24.81 8.77 -25.36
C LEU A 413 -24.39 9.39 -26.70
N THR A 414 -23.24 9.00 -27.25
CA THR A 414 -22.84 9.43 -28.60
C THR A 414 -23.66 8.64 -29.63
N PRO A 415 -24.54 9.29 -30.42
CA PRO A 415 -25.30 8.60 -31.44
C PRO A 415 -24.33 8.03 -32.47
N THR A 416 -24.39 6.71 -32.67
CA THR A 416 -23.82 6.08 -33.87
C THR A 416 -24.63 6.59 -35.06
N THR A 417 -24.17 7.67 -35.70
CA THR A 417 -24.73 8.08 -36.98
C THR A 417 -24.67 6.87 -37.92
N ALA A 418 -25.83 6.48 -38.39
CA ALA A 418 -26.09 5.29 -39.20
C ALA A 418 -25.05 5.09 -40.33
N PRO A 419 -24.79 3.83 -40.74
CA PRO A 419 -23.88 3.53 -41.83
C PRO A 419 -24.35 4.23 -43.12
N ALA A 420 -23.62 5.26 -43.55
CA ALA A 420 -23.77 5.81 -44.88
C ALA A 420 -23.17 4.81 -45.89
N ALA A 421 -24.04 4.31 -46.75
CA ALA A 421 -23.80 3.22 -47.68
C ALA A 421 -22.80 3.51 -48.82
N ARG A 422 -22.32 2.40 -49.41
CA ARG A 422 -21.71 2.20 -50.75
C ARG A 422 -20.19 2.36 -50.89
N CYS A 423 -19.52 1.21 -51.00
CA CYS A 423 -18.62 0.95 -52.13
C CYS A 423 -18.86 -0.47 -52.64
N GLY A 424 -19.86 -0.60 -53.52
CA GLY A 424 -19.76 -1.58 -54.59
C GLY A 424 -18.89 -0.97 -55.69
N LYS A 425 -17.71 -1.55 -55.89
CA LYS A 425 -17.20 -2.07 -57.17
C LYS A 425 -15.93 -2.85 -56.88
#